data_AF-A0A0P9F7E4-F1
#
_entry.id   AF-A0A0P9F7E4-F1
#
_cell.length_a   1.000
_cell.length_b   1.000
_cell.length_c   1.000
_cell.angle_alpha   90.00
_cell.angle_beta   90.00
_cell.angle_gamma   90.00
#
_symmetry.space_group_name_H-M   'P 1'
#
loop_
_entity.id
_entity.type
_entity.pdbx_description
1 polymer ?
#
loop_
_entity_poly.entity_id
_entity_poly.type
_entity_poly.pdbx_seq_one_letter_code
_entity_poly.pdbx_strand_id
1 'polypeptide(L)'
;MIATLVRRALLQFRWMAVLIAVLLSAAYLPVAQAQNAPRYFSQTGHYLRGAFRSFWERSGGLRTFGYPVTEEYVRAADGRVVQYFERARFELTVSNGQAIIALGRLGVEASGNRAFPQVPPFRSYAARTYFPETSHSLFGGFKITWERQGGAAIFGAPISEEIQEQLADGRWHTVQYFERARFELWSDGVRLGLLGRALAP
;
A
#
# COMPACT_ATOMS: atom_id res chain seq x y z
N MET A 1 -30.00 -64.94 -17.53
CA MET A 1 -28.65 -64.39 -17.28
C MET A 1 -28.29 -63.20 -18.19
N ILE A 2 -29.28 -62.42 -18.68
CA ILE A 2 -29.05 -61.28 -19.60
C ILE A 2 -29.57 -59.95 -18.99
N ALA A 3 -30.52 -60.00 -18.05
CA ALA A 3 -31.17 -58.80 -17.48
C ALA A 3 -30.30 -57.98 -16.50
N THR A 4 -29.23 -58.54 -15.94
CA THR A 4 -28.37 -57.87 -14.94
C THR A 4 -27.25 -57.02 -15.55
N LEU A 5 -26.90 -57.22 -16.82
CA LEU A 5 -25.84 -56.47 -17.50
C LEU A 5 -26.30 -55.08 -17.99
N VAL A 6 -27.56 -54.95 -18.41
CA VAL A 6 -28.09 -53.67 -18.96
C VAL A 6 -28.29 -52.60 -17.87
N ARG A 7 -28.64 -53.00 -16.63
CA ARG A 7 -28.82 -52.05 -15.51
C ARG A 7 -27.51 -51.42 -15.01
N ARG A 8 -26.36 -52.08 -15.16
CA ARG A 8 -25.05 -51.51 -14.80
C ARG A 8 -24.54 -50.50 -15.82
N ALA A 9 -24.86 -50.67 -17.10
CA ALA A 9 -24.45 -49.75 -18.16
C ALA A 9 -25.18 -48.38 -18.09
N LEU A 10 -26.46 -48.37 -17.73
CA LEU A 10 -27.25 -47.13 -17.62
C LEU A 10 -26.92 -46.27 -16.38
N LEU A 11 -26.40 -46.89 -15.30
CA LEU A 11 -25.91 -46.15 -14.12
C LEU A 11 -24.56 -45.49 -14.38
N GLN A 12 -23.64 -46.13 -15.12
CA GLN A 12 -22.34 -45.54 -15.46
C GLN A 12 -22.46 -44.34 -16.42
N PHE A 13 -23.48 -44.32 -17.29
CA PHE A 13 -23.73 -43.19 -18.19
C PHE A 13 -24.25 -41.92 -17.47
N ARG A 14 -24.99 -42.08 -16.36
CA ARG A 14 -25.51 -40.94 -15.57
C ARG A 14 -24.42 -40.27 -14.74
N TRP A 15 -23.42 -41.03 -14.26
CA TRP A 15 -22.27 -40.46 -13.53
C TRP A 15 -21.23 -39.83 -14.47
N MET A 16 -21.05 -40.35 -15.69
CA MET A 16 -20.21 -39.72 -16.72
C MET A 16 -20.78 -38.38 -17.19
N ALA A 17 -22.10 -38.25 -17.36
CA ALA A 17 -22.72 -36.98 -17.76
C ALA A 17 -22.61 -35.89 -16.66
N VAL A 18 -22.69 -36.27 -15.38
CA VAL A 18 -22.47 -35.36 -14.25
C VAL A 18 -21.00 -34.97 -14.12
N LEU A 19 -20.06 -35.91 -14.32
CA LEU A 19 -18.62 -35.60 -14.35
C LEU A 19 -18.23 -34.71 -15.54
N ILE A 20 -18.82 -34.92 -16.72
CA ILE A 20 -18.60 -34.06 -17.89
C ILE A 20 -19.25 -32.69 -17.70
N ALA A 21 -20.43 -32.59 -17.08
CA ALA A 21 -21.06 -31.30 -16.75
C ALA A 21 -20.29 -30.53 -15.66
N VAL A 22 -19.71 -31.22 -14.66
CA VAL A 22 -18.82 -30.63 -13.64
C VAL A 22 -17.46 -30.23 -14.23
N LEU A 23 -16.91 -31.00 -15.17
CA LEU A 23 -15.67 -30.66 -15.88
C LEU A 23 -15.88 -29.54 -16.92
N LEU A 24 -17.06 -29.43 -17.53
CA LEU A 24 -17.43 -28.32 -18.44
C LEU A 24 -17.79 -27.02 -17.71
N SER A 25 -18.17 -27.08 -16.42
CA SER A 25 -18.38 -25.89 -15.60
C SER A 25 -17.09 -25.36 -14.96
N ALA A 26 -16.06 -26.20 -14.81
CA ALA A 26 -14.72 -25.76 -14.40
C ALA A 26 -13.98 -24.92 -15.47
N ALA A 27 -14.45 -24.93 -16.73
CA ALA A 27 -13.91 -24.11 -17.82
C ALA A 27 -14.40 -22.64 -17.81
N TYR A 28 -15.35 -22.30 -16.92
CA TYR A 28 -15.83 -20.93 -16.71
C TYR A 28 -15.52 -20.46 -15.30
N LEU A 29 -14.28 -20.65 -14.82
CA LEU A 29 -13.79 -19.75 -13.80
C LEU A 29 -13.71 -18.37 -14.47
N PRO A 30 -14.45 -17.34 -14.01
CA PRO A 30 -14.19 -16.00 -14.48
C PRO A 30 -12.74 -15.71 -14.13
N VAL A 31 -11.88 -15.68 -15.17
CA VAL A 31 -10.56 -15.08 -15.07
C VAL A 31 -10.78 -13.72 -14.43
N ALA A 32 -9.92 -13.34 -13.49
CA ALA A 32 -10.03 -12.18 -12.58
C ALA A 32 -10.12 -10.79 -13.28
N GLN A 33 -10.95 -10.63 -14.31
CA GLN A 33 -11.21 -9.41 -15.07
C GLN A 33 -11.98 -8.37 -14.23
N ALA A 34 -12.73 -8.78 -13.20
CA ALA A 34 -13.46 -7.85 -12.34
C ALA A 34 -12.52 -6.93 -11.51
N GLN A 35 -11.29 -7.35 -11.21
CA GLN A 35 -10.33 -6.54 -10.44
C GLN A 35 -9.56 -5.52 -11.30
N ASN A 36 -9.71 -5.54 -12.63
CA ASN A 36 -8.95 -4.66 -13.54
C ASN A 36 -9.71 -3.42 -14.01
N ALA A 37 -11.01 -3.28 -13.72
CA ALA A 37 -11.76 -2.09 -14.14
C ALA A 37 -11.14 -0.83 -13.49
N PRO A 38 -10.87 0.25 -14.25
CA PRO A 38 -10.43 1.51 -13.66
C PRO A 38 -11.46 2.06 -12.68
N ARG A 39 -11.00 2.54 -11.53
CA ARG A 39 -11.82 3.24 -10.55
C ARG A 39 -11.57 4.74 -10.67
N TYR A 40 -12.63 5.51 -10.95
CA TYR A 40 -12.58 6.97 -10.98
C TYR A 40 -12.81 7.56 -9.58
N PHE A 41 -12.04 8.60 -9.24
CA PHE A 41 -12.22 9.38 -8.02
C PHE A 41 -12.57 10.82 -8.38
N SER A 42 -13.84 11.20 -8.22
CA SER A 42 -14.32 12.55 -8.53
C SER A 42 -13.71 13.65 -7.66
N GLN A 43 -13.21 13.29 -6.47
CA GLN A 43 -12.57 14.21 -5.53
C GLN A 43 -11.29 14.84 -6.08
N THR A 44 -10.58 14.11 -6.96
CA THR A 44 -9.31 14.55 -7.54
C THR A 44 -9.28 14.47 -9.06
N GLY A 45 -10.29 13.86 -9.68
CA GLY A 45 -10.37 13.72 -11.13
C GLY A 45 -9.48 12.64 -11.72
N HIS A 46 -8.96 11.71 -10.89
CA HIS A 46 -7.98 10.71 -11.33
C HIS A 46 -8.51 9.28 -11.28
N TYR A 47 -7.90 8.42 -12.09
CA TYR A 47 -8.19 6.99 -12.14
C TYR A 47 -7.15 6.17 -11.37
N LEU A 48 -7.60 5.02 -10.87
CA LEU A 48 -6.75 4.01 -10.26
C LEU A 48 -7.10 2.65 -10.84
N ARG A 49 -6.10 1.92 -11.34
CA ARG A 49 -6.32 0.65 -12.06
C ARG A 49 -5.22 -0.39 -11.80
N GLY A 50 -5.43 -1.60 -12.32
CA GLY A 50 -4.43 -2.66 -12.37
C GLY A 50 -3.73 -2.96 -11.04
N ALA A 51 -2.39 -3.10 -11.11
CA ALA A 51 -1.55 -3.46 -9.99
C ALA A 51 -1.56 -2.40 -8.86
N PHE A 52 -1.59 -1.12 -9.21
CA PHE A 52 -1.67 -0.04 -8.21
C PHE A 52 -3.01 -0.02 -7.49
N ARG A 53 -4.14 -0.22 -8.18
CA ARG A 53 -5.46 -0.38 -7.54
C ARG A 53 -5.45 -1.55 -6.57
N SER A 54 -4.99 -2.69 -7.05
CA SER A 54 -4.90 -3.92 -6.27
C SER A 54 -4.06 -3.76 -5.01
N PHE A 55 -2.93 -3.08 -5.10
CA PHE A 55 -2.08 -2.78 -3.95
C PHE A 55 -2.73 -1.76 -3.01
N TRP A 56 -3.29 -0.67 -3.55
CA TRP A 56 -3.98 0.36 -2.76
C TRP A 56 -5.11 -0.23 -1.91
N GLU A 57 -5.98 -1.05 -2.51
CA GLU A 57 -7.14 -1.66 -1.82
C GLU A 57 -6.71 -2.60 -0.70
N ARG A 58 -5.64 -3.37 -0.90
CA ARG A 58 -5.14 -4.34 0.10
C ARG A 58 -4.26 -3.71 1.19
N SER A 59 -3.60 -2.59 0.90
CA SER A 59 -2.59 -1.99 1.78
C SER A 59 -3.11 -0.79 2.60
N GLY A 60 -4.43 -0.67 2.75
CA GLY A 60 -5.08 0.31 3.64
C GLY A 60 -5.85 1.43 2.92
N GLY A 61 -5.75 1.49 1.59
CA GLY A 61 -6.57 2.33 0.72
C GLY A 61 -6.60 3.80 1.12
N LEU A 62 -7.80 4.37 1.14
CA LEU A 62 -8.02 5.80 1.33
C LEU A 62 -7.43 6.32 2.64
N ARG A 63 -7.55 5.54 3.71
CA ARG A 63 -7.08 5.94 5.04
C ARG A 63 -5.56 6.09 5.08
N THR A 64 -4.84 5.25 4.36
CA THR A 64 -3.37 5.22 4.37
C THR A 64 -2.80 6.12 3.27
N PHE A 65 -3.24 5.97 2.03
CA PHE A 65 -2.60 6.63 0.88
C PHE A 65 -3.34 7.88 0.40
N GLY A 66 -4.63 7.99 0.73
CA GLY A 66 -5.49 9.03 0.18
C GLY A 66 -5.91 8.77 -1.26
N TYR A 67 -6.43 9.81 -1.90
CA TYR A 67 -6.85 9.77 -3.30
C TYR A 67 -5.65 9.78 -4.25
N PRO A 68 -5.75 9.18 -5.46
CA PRO A 68 -4.78 9.43 -6.53
C PRO A 68 -4.75 10.91 -6.89
N VAL A 69 -3.57 11.46 -7.16
CA VAL A 69 -3.36 12.87 -7.57
C VAL A 69 -2.64 12.98 -8.92
N THR A 70 -2.31 11.85 -9.53
CA THR A 70 -1.83 11.74 -10.91
C THR A 70 -2.46 10.50 -11.55
N GLU A 71 -2.31 10.38 -12.87
CA GLU A 71 -2.40 9.07 -13.54
C GLU A 71 -1.10 8.27 -13.37
N GLU A 72 -1.07 7.03 -13.86
CA GLU A 72 0.17 6.26 -14.01
C GLU A 72 1.05 6.87 -15.11
N TYR A 73 2.32 7.12 -14.83
CA TYR A 73 3.27 7.64 -15.82
C TYR A 73 4.70 7.12 -15.58
N VAL A 74 5.54 7.19 -16.61
CA VAL A 74 6.97 6.83 -16.49
C VAL A 74 7.73 8.02 -15.91
N ARG A 75 8.35 7.83 -14.73
CA ARG A 75 9.15 8.85 -14.07
C ARG A 75 10.50 9.02 -14.76
N ALA A 76 10.79 10.23 -15.24
CA ALA A 76 12.02 10.52 -15.98
C ALA A 76 13.32 10.24 -15.18
N ALA A 77 13.28 10.40 -13.85
CA ALA A 77 14.47 10.24 -12.99
C ALA A 77 15.06 8.82 -13.01
N ASP A 78 14.24 7.77 -13.20
CA ASP A 78 14.69 6.38 -13.09
C ASP A 78 13.91 5.38 -13.97
N GLY A 79 13.00 5.86 -14.83
CA GLY A 79 12.25 5.04 -15.78
C GLY A 79 11.17 4.15 -15.16
N ARG A 80 10.88 4.27 -13.86
CA ARG A 80 9.81 3.48 -13.23
C ARG A 80 8.43 4.01 -13.59
N VAL A 81 7.45 3.11 -13.75
CA VAL A 81 6.04 3.53 -13.77
C VAL A 81 5.65 3.89 -12.34
N VAL A 82 5.13 5.10 -12.15
CA VAL A 82 4.72 5.62 -10.85
C VAL A 82 3.31 6.19 -10.91
N GLN A 83 2.68 6.25 -9.75
CA GLN A 83 1.47 7.06 -9.55
C GLN A 83 1.56 7.70 -8.16
N TYR A 84 1.22 8.98 -8.09
CA TYR A 84 1.14 9.70 -6.84
C TYR A 84 -0.27 9.66 -6.29
N PHE A 85 -0.33 9.56 -4.97
CA PHE A 85 -1.51 9.68 -4.14
C PHE A 85 -1.29 10.85 -3.19
N GLU A 86 -2.31 11.28 -2.46
CA GLU A 86 -2.18 12.38 -1.52
C GLU A 86 -1.02 12.19 -0.52
N ARG A 87 -0.80 10.97 -0.03
CA ARG A 87 0.15 10.67 1.06
C ARG A 87 1.32 9.76 0.66
N ALA A 88 1.34 9.26 -0.57
CA ALA A 88 2.32 8.27 -1.00
C ALA A 88 2.59 8.34 -2.50
N ARG A 89 3.69 7.72 -2.92
CA ARG A 89 3.99 7.42 -4.32
C ARG A 89 4.17 5.93 -4.48
N PHE A 90 3.46 5.33 -5.41
CA PHE A 90 3.67 3.93 -5.77
C PHE A 90 4.65 3.86 -6.91
N GLU A 91 5.54 2.88 -6.84
CA GLU A 91 6.58 2.64 -7.84
C GLU A 91 6.49 1.19 -8.28
N LEU A 92 6.23 0.98 -9.57
CA LEU A 92 6.12 -0.35 -10.15
C LEU A 92 7.48 -0.79 -10.70
N THR A 93 7.89 -1.99 -10.30
CA THR A 93 8.95 -2.76 -10.96
C THR A 93 8.39 -4.10 -11.44
N VAL A 94 9.08 -4.74 -12.38
CA VAL A 94 8.74 -6.07 -12.85
C VAL A 94 9.88 -7.01 -12.53
N SER A 95 9.59 -8.12 -11.85
CA SER A 95 10.54 -9.20 -11.59
C SER A 95 9.88 -10.52 -11.94
N ASN A 96 10.55 -11.35 -12.74
CA ASN A 96 10.03 -12.63 -13.22
C ASN A 96 8.62 -12.55 -13.83
N GLY A 97 8.33 -11.46 -14.55
CA GLY A 97 7.01 -11.22 -15.17
C GLY A 97 5.91 -10.79 -14.20
N GLN A 98 6.21 -10.64 -12.91
CA GLN A 98 5.26 -10.18 -11.90
C GLN A 98 5.49 -8.71 -11.55
N ALA A 99 4.40 -7.94 -11.48
CA ALA A 99 4.44 -6.56 -10.98
C ALA A 99 4.68 -6.54 -9.46
N ILE A 100 5.70 -5.80 -9.05
CA ILE A 100 6.04 -5.54 -7.66
C ILE A 100 5.83 -4.04 -7.40
N ILE A 101 5.02 -3.73 -6.38
CA ILE A 101 4.75 -2.35 -5.99
C ILE A 101 5.59 -2.01 -4.77
N ALA A 102 6.46 -1.01 -4.92
CA ALA A 102 7.19 -0.38 -3.84
C ALA A 102 6.57 1.00 -3.52
N LEU A 103 6.88 1.50 -2.33
CA LEU A 103 6.52 2.84 -1.90
C LEU A 103 7.75 3.76 -1.99
N GLY A 104 7.57 4.90 -2.65
CA GLY A 104 8.60 5.93 -2.78
C GLY A 104 9.03 6.49 -1.42
N ARG A 105 10.30 6.94 -1.34
CA ARG A 105 10.91 7.45 -0.11
C ARG A 105 10.54 8.92 0.13
N LEU A 106 9.25 9.24 0.09
CA LEU A 106 8.76 10.62 0.11
C LEU A 106 9.15 11.41 1.37
N GLY A 107 9.31 10.74 2.52
CA GLY A 107 9.73 11.43 3.73
C GLY A 107 11.22 11.82 3.68
N VAL A 108 12.07 11.00 3.05
CA VAL A 108 13.46 11.37 2.75
C VAL A 108 13.50 12.52 1.76
N GLU A 109 12.75 12.43 0.66
CA GLU A 109 12.70 13.48 -0.37
C GLU A 109 12.21 14.82 0.19
N ALA A 110 11.15 14.80 1.00
CA ALA A 110 10.60 16.00 1.64
C ALA A 110 11.55 16.59 2.70
N SER A 111 12.45 15.79 3.27
CA SER A 111 13.45 16.27 4.23
C SER A 111 14.62 16.97 3.52
N GLY A 112 14.85 16.68 2.24
CA GLY A 112 15.97 17.24 1.47
C GLY A 112 17.31 17.01 2.17
N ASN A 113 18.07 18.09 2.38
CA ASN A 113 19.38 18.05 3.04
C ASN A 113 19.30 18.27 4.57
N ARG A 114 18.11 18.24 5.18
CA ARG A 114 17.96 18.41 6.63
C ARG A 114 18.63 17.25 7.36
N ALA A 115 19.53 17.56 8.28
CA ALA A 115 20.05 16.61 9.25
C ALA A 115 19.20 16.63 10.51
N PHE A 116 18.72 15.47 10.95
CA PHE A 116 17.98 15.34 12.20
C PHE A 116 18.89 14.78 13.30
N PRO A 117 18.84 15.34 14.53
CA PRO A 117 19.59 14.78 15.65
C PRO A 117 19.21 13.32 15.90
N GLN A 118 20.21 12.47 15.98
CA GLN A 118 20.07 11.06 16.32
C GLN A 118 20.00 10.88 17.84
N VAL A 119 19.44 9.75 18.30
CA VAL A 119 19.40 9.40 19.72
C VAL A 119 20.45 8.32 20.04
N PRO A 120 21.08 8.34 21.23
CA PRO A 120 21.95 7.26 21.66
C PRO A 120 21.21 5.91 21.63
N PRO A 121 21.91 4.79 21.33
CA PRO A 121 21.27 3.48 21.27
C PRO A 121 20.72 3.08 22.64
N PHE A 122 19.52 2.52 22.65
CA PHE A 122 18.90 1.94 23.83
C PHE A 122 18.13 0.66 23.46
N ARG A 123 17.92 -0.21 24.46
CA ARG A 123 17.10 -1.42 24.28
C ARG A 123 15.64 -1.00 24.12
N SER A 124 15.02 -1.36 23.00
CA SER A 124 13.58 -1.18 22.78
C SER A 124 12.74 -1.80 23.90
N TYR A 125 11.65 -1.13 24.26
CA TYR A 125 10.66 -1.59 25.24
C TYR A 125 9.26 -1.17 24.80
N ALA A 126 8.22 -1.62 25.53
CA ALA A 126 6.83 -1.52 25.08
C ALA A 126 6.41 -0.10 24.62
N ALA A 127 6.84 0.93 25.36
CA ALA A 127 6.46 2.31 25.07
C ALA A 127 7.35 3.01 24.02
N ARG A 128 8.58 2.52 23.77
CA ARG A 128 9.52 3.16 22.85
C ARG A 128 10.38 2.14 22.10
N THR A 129 10.34 2.23 20.77
CA THR A 129 11.13 1.40 19.86
C THR A 129 12.31 2.19 19.32
N TYR A 130 13.52 1.67 19.47
CA TYR A 130 14.73 2.18 18.82
C TYR A 130 14.94 1.47 17.47
N PHE A 131 15.35 2.23 16.46
CA PHE A 131 15.65 1.77 15.10
C PHE A 131 17.15 1.94 14.85
N PRO A 132 17.96 0.88 14.97
CA PRO A 132 19.42 0.99 14.85
C PRO A 132 19.86 1.41 13.44
N GLU A 133 19.08 1.12 12.41
CA GLU A 133 19.40 1.42 11.00
C GLU A 133 19.42 2.93 10.72
N THR A 134 18.65 3.71 11.49
CA THR A 134 18.55 5.17 11.33
C THR A 134 18.99 5.94 12.57
N SER A 135 19.21 5.24 13.70
CA SER A 135 19.51 5.83 15.01
C SER A 135 18.43 6.81 15.49
N HIS A 136 17.17 6.46 15.21
CA HIS A 136 15.98 7.19 15.63
C HIS A 136 15.02 6.29 16.42
N SER A 137 13.99 6.88 17.00
CA SER A 137 13.03 6.16 17.83
C SER A 137 11.57 6.54 17.58
N LEU A 138 10.67 5.64 17.98
CA LEU A 138 9.22 5.88 17.98
C LEU A 138 8.64 5.64 19.36
N PHE A 139 7.76 6.52 19.79
CA PHE A 139 6.95 6.37 21.00
C PHE A 139 5.55 6.99 20.80
N GLY A 140 4.71 6.90 21.83
CA GLY A 140 3.43 7.61 21.89
C GLY A 140 2.48 7.34 20.72
N GLY A 141 1.76 8.40 20.31
CA GLY A 141 0.75 8.32 19.25
C GLY A 141 1.32 7.93 17.89
N PHE A 142 2.55 8.34 17.58
CA PHE A 142 3.23 8.01 16.32
C PHE A 142 3.60 6.53 16.27
N LYS A 143 4.15 5.95 17.35
CA LYS A 143 4.40 4.50 17.44
C LYS A 143 3.11 3.69 17.25
N ILE A 144 2.05 4.03 17.99
CA ILE A 144 0.76 3.32 17.91
C ILE A 144 0.19 3.38 16.49
N THR A 145 0.27 4.54 15.84
CA THR A 145 -0.24 4.73 14.48
C THR A 145 0.58 3.95 13.46
N TRP A 146 1.91 3.98 13.59
CA TRP A 146 2.83 3.24 12.74
C TRP A 146 2.56 1.74 12.82
N GLU A 147 2.47 1.17 14.02
CA GLU A 147 2.22 -0.26 14.24
C GLU A 147 0.87 -0.70 13.67
N ARG A 148 -0.19 0.10 13.84
CA ARG A 148 -1.55 -0.23 13.40
C ARG A 148 -1.78 -0.07 11.89
N GLN A 149 -1.03 0.81 11.22
CA GLN A 149 -1.33 1.20 9.84
C GLN A 149 -0.36 0.62 8.79
N GLY A 150 0.53 -0.29 9.21
CA GLY A 150 1.36 -1.10 8.30
C GLY A 150 2.86 -1.03 8.56
N GLY A 151 3.28 -0.25 9.56
CA GLY A 151 4.64 -0.24 10.07
C GLY A 151 5.70 -0.02 9.00
N ALA A 152 6.79 -0.78 9.10
CA ALA A 152 7.96 -0.65 8.23
C ALA A 152 7.63 -0.91 6.75
N ALA A 153 6.64 -1.77 6.47
CA ALA A 153 6.23 -2.10 5.11
C ALA A 153 5.61 -0.88 4.40
N ILE A 154 4.91 -0.01 5.14
CA ILE A 154 4.25 1.16 4.58
C ILE A 154 5.08 2.43 4.77
N PHE A 155 5.54 2.70 5.98
CA PHE A 155 6.17 3.98 6.33
C PHE A 155 7.70 3.93 6.32
N GLY A 156 8.28 2.73 6.49
CA GLY A 156 9.70 2.57 6.74
C GLY A 156 10.08 2.96 8.17
N ALA A 157 11.38 3.10 8.42
CA ALA A 157 11.91 3.54 9.71
C ALA A 157 11.69 5.06 9.93
N PRO A 158 11.63 5.53 11.19
CA PRO A 158 11.76 6.97 11.46
C PRO A 158 13.13 7.47 10.99
N ILE A 159 13.16 8.69 10.44
CA ILE A 159 14.40 9.39 10.04
C ILE A 159 14.60 10.71 10.79
N SER A 160 13.70 11.00 11.73
CA SER A 160 13.82 12.12 12.67
C SER A 160 13.25 11.68 14.02
N GLU A 161 13.53 12.44 15.08
CA GLU A 161 12.66 12.44 16.27
C GLU A 161 11.42 13.33 16.03
N GLU A 162 10.51 13.39 17.01
CA GLU A 162 9.42 14.35 17.02
C GLU A 162 9.97 15.79 17.08
N ILE A 163 9.54 16.64 16.14
CA ILE A 163 9.95 18.04 16.02
C ILE A 163 8.74 18.95 15.82
N GLN A 164 8.87 20.23 16.14
CA GLN A 164 7.86 21.24 15.81
C GLN A 164 8.09 21.78 14.39
N GLU A 165 7.04 21.82 13.58
CA GLU A 165 7.08 22.37 12.23
C GLU A 165 5.78 23.15 11.94
N GLN A 166 5.89 24.29 11.25
CA GLN A 166 4.73 25.02 10.77
C GLN A 166 4.21 24.34 9.49
N LEU A 167 2.96 23.88 9.50
CA LEU A 167 2.34 23.21 8.36
C LEU A 167 1.61 24.20 7.44
N ALA A 168 1.03 23.69 6.36
CA ALA A 168 0.35 24.49 5.34
C ALA A 168 -0.87 25.29 5.87
N ASP A 169 -1.41 24.92 7.03
CA ASP A 169 -2.46 25.67 7.73
C ASP A 169 -1.92 26.87 8.52
N GLY A 170 -0.60 27.11 8.47
CA GLY A 170 0.08 28.19 9.17
C GLY A 170 0.27 27.93 10.68
N ARG A 171 -0.04 26.72 11.18
CA ARG A 171 0.07 26.40 12.60
C ARG A 171 1.26 25.48 12.87
N TRP A 172 1.77 25.55 14.09
CA TRP A 172 2.79 24.63 14.58
C TRP A 172 2.18 23.29 14.94
N HIS A 173 2.79 22.23 14.44
CA HIS A 173 2.44 20.85 14.75
C HIS A 173 3.68 20.06 15.15
N THR A 174 3.49 19.10 16.07
CA THR A 174 4.47 18.03 16.25
C THR A 174 4.43 17.13 15.03
N VAL A 175 5.58 16.92 14.39
CA VAL A 175 5.74 16.03 13.25
C VAL A 175 6.90 15.07 13.47
N GLN A 176 6.85 13.93 12.79
CA GLN A 176 8.00 13.04 12.69
C GLN A 176 8.11 12.52 11.26
N TYR A 177 9.31 12.56 10.71
CA TYR A 177 9.61 12.04 9.40
C TYR A 177 9.98 10.57 9.47
N PHE A 178 9.51 9.83 8.47
CA PHE A 178 9.82 8.43 8.22
C PHE A 178 10.42 8.34 6.83
N GLU A 179 10.97 7.18 6.46
CA GLU A 179 11.54 7.02 5.12
C GLU A 179 10.54 7.35 4.00
N ARG A 180 9.27 6.98 4.18
CA ARG A 180 8.23 7.08 3.13
C ARG A 180 7.07 8.01 3.45
N ALA A 181 7.03 8.61 4.64
CA ALA A 181 5.92 9.43 5.10
C ALA A 181 6.36 10.49 6.11
N ARG A 182 5.46 11.43 6.41
CA ARG A 182 5.53 12.29 7.60
C ARG A 182 4.26 12.08 8.42
N PHE A 183 4.40 11.84 9.72
CA PHE A 183 3.26 11.87 10.63
C PHE A 183 3.15 13.25 11.26
N GLU A 184 1.92 13.66 11.50
CA GLU A 184 1.55 14.98 11.99
C GLU A 184 0.56 14.80 13.13
N LEU A 185 0.81 15.45 14.26
CA LEU A 185 -0.11 15.43 15.40
C LEU A 185 -1.13 16.56 15.26
N TRP A 186 -2.40 16.18 15.17
CA TRP A 186 -3.55 17.08 15.12
C TRP A 186 -4.39 16.96 16.38
N SER A 187 -5.34 17.88 16.57
CA SER A 187 -6.26 17.85 17.72
C SER A 187 -7.10 16.57 17.82
N ASP A 188 -7.36 15.93 16.68
CA ASP A 188 -8.11 14.67 16.57
C ASP A 188 -7.21 13.43 16.47
N GLY A 189 -5.89 13.60 16.61
CA GLY A 189 -4.91 12.52 16.63
C GLY A 189 -3.88 12.59 15.50
N VAL A 190 -3.25 11.46 15.22
CA VAL A 190 -2.16 11.38 14.24
C VAL A 190 -2.73 11.26 12.83
N ARG A 191 -2.27 12.14 11.94
CA ARG A 191 -2.54 12.08 10.50
C ARG A 191 -1.24 11.89 9.72
N LEU A 192 -1.38 11.36 8.52
CA LEU A 192 -0.29 11.26 7.56
C LEU A 192 -0.28 12.51 6.69
N GLY A 193 0.88 13.14 6.60
CA GLY A 193 1.10 14.32 5.79
C GLY A 193 0.89 14.07 4.31
N LEU A 194 0.51 15.13 3.59
CA LEU A 194 0.17 15.09 2.17
C LEU A 194 1.41 15.15 1.26
N LEU A 195 2.46 14.40 1.61
CA LEU A 195 3.76 14.47 0.90
C LEU A 195 3.64 14.04 -0.57
N GLY A 196 2.74 13.10 -0.87
CA GLY A 196 2.53 12.69 -2.26
C GLY A 196 1.89 13.80 -3.09
N ARG A 197 0.91 14.55 -2.54
CA ARG A 197 0.40 15.76 -3.20
C ARG A 197 1.47 16.84 -3.32
N ALA A 198 2.28 17.04 -2.28
CA ALA A 198 3.29 18.10 -2.27
C ALA A 198 4.46 17.85 -3.25
N LEU A 199 4.75 16.59 -3.57
CA LEU A 199 5.87 16.18 -4.43
C LEU A 199 5.44 15.62 -5.79
N ALA A 200 4.14 15.64 -6.09
CA ALA A 200 3.64 15.31 -7.43
C ALA A 200 4.07 16.41 -8.43
N PRO A 201 4.36 16.04 -9.69
CA PRO A 201 4.75 17.00 -10.73
C PRO A 201 3.58 17.87 -11.23
#